data_AF-A0A3D2UAH0-F1
#
_entry.id   AF-A0A3D2UAH0-F1
#
_cell.length_a   1.000
_cell.length_b   1.000
_cell.length_c   1.000
_cell.angle_alpha   90.00
_cell.angle_beta   90.00
_cell.angle_gamma   90.00
#
_symmetry.space_group_name_H-M   'P 1'
#
loop_
_entity.id
_entity.type
_entity.pdbx_description
1 polymer ?
#
loop_
_entity_poly.entity_id
_entity_poly.type
_entity_poly.pdbx_seq_one_letter_code
_entity_poly.pdbx_strand_id
1 'polypeptide(L)'
;MTSLSTIQYQDIRQLAAARTPGHGLVSRFYGDPIVHQADLETIWFHGWLFVGHSCQLKTPGDYLTLQVDSEPVVVIRNDDGRLGAFSNICRHRGTILCNDTSGHAGRLVCPYHQWTYDRGGQLVSCRGMDDDLDTSTLGLHRFAVEETGGLVFVSLAATPPPFDVAAQHIGPAATPQGLERARVAATVDYRVRANWKIVWENNRECF
;
A
#
# COMPACT_ATOMS: atom_id res chain seq x y z
N MET A 1 -0.99 16.47 -0.78
CA MET A 1 -2.26 16.39 -1.54
C MET A 1 -3.20 17.48 -1.06
N THR A 2 -3.89 18.16 -1.97
CA THR A 2 -4.91 19.13 -1.61
C THR A 2 -6.21 18.39 -1.39
N SER A 3 -6.65 18.25 -0.13
CA SER A 3 -7.92 17.62 0.17
C SER A 3 -9.07 18.33 -0.54
N LEU A 4 -10.06 17.56 -0.97
CA LEU A 4 -11.26 18.11 -1.60
C LEU A 4 -12.02 19.04 -0.65
N SER A 5 -12.58 20.11 -1.20
CA SER A 5 -13.47 21.00 -0.47
C SER A 5 -14.80 20.33 -0.15
N THR A 6 -15.51 20.84 0.86
CA THR A 6 -16.86 20.37 1.22
C THR A 6 -17.83 20.39 0.04
N ILE A 7 -17.74 21.40 -0.83
CA ILE A 7 -18.61 21.53 -2.02
C ILE A 7 -18.31 20.40 -3.02
N GLN A 8 -17.03 20.11 -3.28
CA GLN A 8 -16.64 19.01 -4.17
C GLN A 8 -17.12 17.67 -3.63
N TYR A 9 -16.99 17.43 -2.32
CA TYR A 9 -17.52 16.22 -1.70
C TYR A 9 -19.05 16.11 -1.80
N GLN A 10 -19.78 17.21 -1.63
CA GLN A 10 -21.24 17.23 -1.78
C GLN A 10 -21.66 16.93 -3.23
N ASP A 11 -20.98 17.51 -4.22
CA ASP A 11 -21.21 17.25 -5.64
C ASP A 11 -21.00 15.77 -5.99
N ILE A 12 -19.88 15.16 -5.53
CA ILE A 12 -19.63 13.73 -5.75
C ILE A 12 -20.70 12.85 -5.09
N ARG A 13 -21.14 13.20 -3.88
CA ARG A 13 -22.22 12.47 -3.18
C ARG A 13 -23.54 12.56 -3.95
N GLN A 14 -23.87 13.73 -4.49
CA GLN A 14 -25.06 13.91 -5.33
C GLN A 14 -24.94 13.10 -6.63
N LEU A 15 -23.77 13.11 -7.27
CA LEU A 15 -23.48 12.31 -8.46
C LEU A 15 -23.68 10.80 -8.20
N ALA A 16 -23.19 10.30 -7.06
CA ALA A 16 -23.37 8.91 -6.66
C ALA A 16 -24.83 8.58 -6.33
N ALA A 17 -25.54 9.48 -5.65
CA ALA A 17 -26.94 9.30 -5.30
C ALA A 17 -27.87 9.33 -6.53
N ALA A 18 -27.50 10.05 -7.58
CA ALA A 18 -28.25 10.13 -8.83
C ALA A 18 -28.08 8.90 -9.75
N ARG A 19 -27.27 7.91 -9.35
CA ARG A 19 -27.04 6.70 -10.16
C ARG A 19 -28.34 5.91 -10.35
N THR A 20 -28.66 5.60 -11.61
CA THR A 20 -29.76 4.69 -11.95
C THR A 20 -29.37 3.23 -11.69
N PRO A 21 -30.10 2.49 -10.83
CA PRO A 21 -29.85 1.06 -10.65
C PRO A 21 -29.95 0.27 -11.97
N GLY A 22 -29.16 -0.79 -12.10
CA GLY A 22 -29.09 -1.61 -13.32
C GLY A 22 -28.34 -0.98 -14.50
N HIS A 23 -27.84 0.26 -14.36
CA HIS A 23 -27.05 0.94 -15.38
C HIS A 23 -25.60 1.13 -14.93
N GLY A 24 -24.69 1.30 -15.89
CA GLY A 24 -23.30 1.69 -15.64
C GLY A 24 -23.20 3.07 -15.00
N LEU A 25 -22.01 3.43 -14.51
CA LEU A 25 -21.79 4.75 -13.94
C LEU A 25 -21.82 5.84 -15.02
N VAL A 26 -22.19 7.05 -14.64
CA VAL A 26 -22.10 8.21 -15.53
C VAL A 26 -20.64 8.57 -15.83
N SER A 27 -20.39 9.15 -17.00
CA SER A 27 -19.03 9.39 -17.54
C SER A 27 -18.07 10.12 -16.58
N ARG A 28 -18.57 11.03 -15.73
CA ARG A 28 -17.76 11.73 -14.72
C ARG A 28 -17.00 10.75 -13.80
N PHE A 29 -17.57 9.61 -13.46
CA PHE A 29 -16.89 8.63 -12.61
C PHE A 29 -15.58 8.10 -13.22
N TYR A 30 -15.47 8.12 -14.54
CA TYR A 30 -14.32 7.54 -15.23
C TYR A 30 -13.27 8.58 -15.62
N GLY A 31 -13.67 9.83 -15.85
CA GLY A 31 -12.79 10.86 -16.43
C GLY A 31 -12.60 12.13 -15.61
N ASP A 32 -13.38 12.37 -14.55
CA ASP A 32 -13.27 13.61 -13.77
C ASP A 32 -12.11 13.55 -12.75
N PRO A 33 -11.14 14.49 -12.80
CA PRO A 33 -10.05 14.57 -11.82
C PRO A 33 -10.52 14.72 -10.36
N ILE A 34 -11.66 15.38 -10.12
CA ILE A 34 -12.22 15.55 -8.77
C ILE A 34 -12.76 14.21 -8.24
N VAL A 35 -13.40 13.41 -9.10
CA VAL A 35 -13.81 12.06 -8.72
C VAL A 35 -12.60 11.16 -8.51
N HIS A 36 -11.56 11.27 -9.34
CA HIS A 36 -10.33 10.52 -9.13
C HIS A 36 -9.67 10.83 -7.78
N GLN A 37 -9.57 12.12 -7.42
CA GLN A 37 -9.04 12.53 -6.11
C GLN A 37 -9.90 11.98 -4.96
N ALA A 38 -11.22 11.95 -5.12
CA ALA A 38 -12.11 11.35 -4.13
C ALA A 38 -11.91 9.83 -4.02
N ASP A 39 -11.74 9.13 -5.13
CA ASP A 39 -11.42 7.69 -5.12
C ASP A 39 -10.11 7.45 -4.33
N LEU A 40 -9.10 8.29 -4.52
CA LEU A 40 -7.85 8.19 -3.76
C LEU A 40 -8.08 8.37 -2.26
N GLU A 41 -8.75 9.45 -1.85
CA GLU A 41 -8.97 9.79 -0.44
C GLU A 41 -9.90 8.82 0.29
N THR A 42 -10.89 8.26 -0.41
CA THR A 42 -11.96 7.47 0.23
C THR A 42 -11.86 5.96 0.01
N ILE A 43 -11.11 5.52 -1.01
CA ILE A 43 -10.96 4.10 -1.35
C ILE A 43 -9.50 3.69 -1.19
N TRP A 44 -8.60 4.28 -1.98
CA TRP A 44 -7.22 3.79 -2.07
C TRP A 44 -6.37 4.06 -0.82
N PHE A 45 -6.56 5.20 -0.15
CA PHE A 45 -5.89 5.49 1.12
C PHE A 45 -6.64 5.02 2.37
N HIS A 46 -7.82 4.42 2.22
CA HIS A 46 -8.65 3.99 3.34
C HIS A 46 -8.81 2.47 3.45
N GLY A 47 -8.78 1.74 2.32
CA GLY A 47 -8.98 0.30 2.27
C GLY A 47 -7.72 -0.52 2.50
N TRP A 48 -7.90 -1.85 2.50
CA TRP A 48 -6.80 -2.82 2.43
C TRP A 48 -6.44 -3.09 0.96
N LEU A 49 -5.16 -2.93 0.63
CA LEU A 49 -4.61 -3.14 -0.69
C LEU A 49 -3.74 -4.38 -0.71
N PHE A 50 -3.92 -5.22 -1.73
CA PHE A 50 -3.05 -6.38 -1.95
C PHE A 50 -1.64 -5.91 -2.34
N VAL A 51 -0.62 -6.49 -1.68
CA VAL A 51 0.80 -6.17 -1.90
C VAL A 51 1.49 -7.26 -2.70
N GLY A 52 1.23 -8.52 -2.36
CA GLY A 52 1.92 -9.66 -2.96
C GLY A 52 1.75 -10.94 -2.16
N HIS A 53 2.57 -11.93 -2.47
CA HIS A 53 2.50 -13.25 -1.85
C HIS A 53 3.52 -13.39 -0.72
N SER A 54 3.12 -14.09 0.35
CA SER A 54 3.99 -14.39 1.49
C SER A 54 5.29 -15.08 1.11
N CYS A 55 5.29 -15.91 0.05
CA CYS A 55 6.48 -16.60 -0.43
C CYS A 55 7.56 -15.66 -1.00
N GLN A 56 7.22 -14.41 -1.31
CA GLN A 56 8.16 -13.35 -1.70
C GLN A 56 8.79 -12.65 -0.49
N LEU A 57 8.22 -12.84 0.71
CA LEU A 57 8.63 -12.22 1.98
C LEU A 57 9.00 -13.32 2.99
N LYS A 58 9.83 -14.28 2.57
CA LYS A 58 10.01 -15.56 3.29
C LYS A 58 10.96 -15.44 4.48
N THR A 59 12.00 -14.63 4.36
CA THR A 59 13.07 -14.50 5.36
C THR A 59 13.18 -13.07 5.88
N PRO A 60 13.65 -12.87 7.14
CA PRO A 60 13.86 -11.53 7.68
C PRO A 60 14.74 -10.67 6.78
N GLY A 61 14.24 -9.49 6.40
CA GLY A 61 14.87 -8.57 5.46
C GLY A 61 14.31 -8.62 4.05
N ASP A 62 13.60 -9.67 3.65
CA ASP A 62 12.89 -9.70 2.38
C ASP A 62 11.81 -8.59 2.38
N TYR A 63 11.76 -7.82 1.30
CA TYR A 63 10.81 -6.73 1.16
C TYR A 63 10.15 -6.69 -0.22
N LEU A 64 8.97 -6.08 -0.27
CA LEU A 64 8.25 -5.67 -1.47
C LEU A 64 7.99 -4.16 -1.39
N THR A 65 7.97 -3.48 -2.53
CA THR A 65 7.53 -2.08 -2.62
C THR A 65 6.27 -1.96 -3.49
N LEU A 66 5.43 -1.00 -3.13
CA LEU A 66 4.17 -0.68 -3.80
C LEU A 66 4.08 0.85 -3.95
N GLN A 67 3.63 1.34 -5.10
CA GLN A 67 3.29 2.75 -5.28
C GLN A 67 1.77 2.93 -5.22
N VAL A 68 1.27 3.69 -4.24
CA VAL A 68 -0.16 4.07 -4.14
C VAL A 68 -0.29 5.56 -4.42
N ASP A 69 -0.61 5.90 -5.67
CA ASP A 69 -0.57 7.28 -6.16
C ASP A 69 0.77 7.97 -5.82
N SER A 70 0.79 8.89 -4.87
CA SER A 70 1.96 9.65 -4.42
C SER A 70 2.67 9.05 -3.20
N GLU A 71 2.11 7.99 -2.59
CA GLU A 71 2.68 7.34 -1.41
C GLU A 71 3.42 6.05 -1.81
N PRO A 72 4.76 6.03 -1.76
CA PRO A 72 5.56 4.82 -1.94
C PRO A 72 5.59 4.04 -0.62
N VAL A 73 5.34 2.74 -0.69
CA VAL A 73 5.24 1.84 0.47
C VAL A 73 6.32 0.78 0.38
N VAL A 74 6.90 0.42 1.52
CA VAL A 74 7.75 -0.76 1.67
C VAL A 74 7.14 -1.69 2.71
N VAL A 75 6.99 -2.97 2.36
CA VAL A 75 6.59 -4.04 3.27
C VAL A 75 7.76 -4.98 3.44
N ILE A 76 8.21 -5.20 4.67
CA ILE A 76 9.43 -5.95 4.99
C ILE A 76 9.17 -6.99 6.09
N ARG A 77 9.81 -8.15 5.99
CA ARG A 77 9.81 -9.18 7.04
C ARG A 77 10.82 -8.80 8.14
N ASN A 78 10.35 -8.67 9.36
CA ASN A 78 11.18 -8.36 10.54
C ASN A 78 11.91 -9.59 11.07
N ASP A 79 12.82 -9.35 12.01
CA ASP A 79 13.64 -10.39 12.67
C ASP A 79 12.79 -11.37 13.50
N ASP A 80 11.63 -10.94 13.99
CA ASP A 80 10.65 -11.77 14.70
C ASP A 80 9.74 -12.57 13.74
N GLY A 81 9.95 -12.47 12.43
CA GLY A 81 9.13 -13.11 11.40
C GLY A 81 7.81 -12.41 11.09
N ARG A 82 7.48 -11.30 11.76
CA ARG A 82 6.28 -10.51 11.46
C ARG A 82 6.54 -9.54 10.32
N LEU A 83 5.49 -9.10 9.64
CA LEU A 83 5.59 -8.04 8.65
C LEU A 83 5.58 -6.65 9.29
N GLY A 84 6.34 -5.73 8.72
CA GLY A 84 6.22 -4.30 8.93
C GLY A 84 5.93 -3.61 7.60
N ALA A 85 5.06 -2.60 7.60
CA ALA A 85 4.81 -1.75 6.45
C ALA A 85 5.08 -0.29 6.81
N PHE A 86 5.76 0.42 5.91
CA PHE A 86 6.22 1.78 6.14
C PHE A 86 6.11 2.63 4.88
N SER A 87 6.02 3.94 5.06
CA SER A 87 6.35 4.89 4.00
C SER A 87 7.80 4.65 3.59
N ASN A 88 8.02 4.42 2.30
CA ASN A 88 9.34 4.19 1.71
C ASN A 88 10.10 5.51 1.50
N ILE A 89 9.86 6.49 2.37
CA ILE A 89 10.39 7.85 2.31
C ILE A 89 11.25 8.12 3.53
N CYS A 90 12.51 8.49 3.31
CA CYS A 90 13.40 8.90 4.38
C CYS A 90 12.88 10.17 5.08
N ARG A 91 12.83 10.11 6.42
CA ARG A 91 12.40 11.22 7.29
C ARG A 91 13.32 12.45 7.27
N HIS A 92 14.50 12.36 6.65
CA HIS A 92 15.42 13.50 6.52
C HIS A 92 14.98 14.47 5.42
N ARG A 93 15.01 14.03 4.15
CA ARG A 93 14.76 14.90 2.98
C ARG A 93 13.90 14.24 1.90
N GLY A 94 13.12 13.24 2.26
CA GLY A 94 12.09 12.69 1.36
C GLY A 94 12.60 11.70 0.31
N THR A 95 13.83 11.20 0.41
CA THR A 95 14.38 10.25 -0.57
C THR A 95 13.78 8.85 -0.40
N ILE A 96 13.52 8.17 -1.52
CA ILE A 96 13.12 6.76 -1.53
C ILE A 96 14.21 5.88 -0.94
N LEU A 97 13.85 4.98 -0.02
CA LEU A 97 14.81 4.07 0.63
C LEU A 97 15.11 2.85 -0.25
N CYS A 98 14.06 2.17 -0.71
CA CYS A 98 14.14 0.98 -1.55
C CYS A 98 13.63 1.30 -2.95
N ASN A 99 14.52 1.34 -3.95
CA ASN A 99 14.15 1.68 -5.33
C ASN A 99 13.61 0.48 -6.13
N ASP A 100 13.99 -0.74 -5.74
CA ASP A 100 13.52 -1.95 -6.42
C ASP A 100 12.12 -2.34 -5.94
N THR A 101 11.37 -3.04 -6.81
CA THR A 101 10.02 -3.57 -6.50
C THR A 101 10.04 -4.66 -5.44
N SER A 102 11.20 -5.29 -5.25
CA SER A 102 11.44 -6.34 -4.26
C SER A 102 12.93 -6.49 -4.01
N GLY A 103 13.31 -6.95 -2.83
CA GLY A 103 14.70 -7.27 -2.54
C GLY A 103 14.91 -7.81 -1.14
N HIS A 104 16.15 -7.77 -0.68
CA HIS A 104 16.54 -8.17 0.67
C HIS A 104 17.39 -7.07 1.31
N ALA A 105 17.03 -6.65 2.52
CA ALA A 105 17.70 -5.58 3.25
C ALA A 105 18.04 -6.00 4.68
N GLY A 106 19.32 -5.87 5.05
CA GLY A 106 19.79 -5.94 6.44
C GLY A 106 19.20 -4.84 7.32
N ARG A 107 19.12 -3.63 6.74
CA ARG A 107 18.55 -2.40 7.27
C ARG A 107 18.06 -1.55 6.11
N LEU A 108 17.14 -0.64 6.37
CA LEU A 108 16.68 0.32 5.37
C LEU A 108 17.63 1.53 5.40
N VAL A 109 18.58 1.58 4.46
CA VAL A 109 19.60 2.62 4.41
C VAL A 109 19.25 3.64 3.33
N CYS A 110 19.06 4.89 3.72
CA CYS A 110 18.78 5.97 2.78
C CYS A 110 19.98 6.19 1.85
N PRO A 111 19.79 6.12 0.50
CA PRO A 111 20.90 6.25 -0.44
C PRO A 111 21.49 7.67 -0.47
N TYR A 112 20.78 8.67 0.07
CA TYR A 112 21.23 10.06 0.01
C TYR A 112 22.28 10.38 1.09
N HIS A 113 21.91 10.23 2.37
CA HIS A 113 22.76 10.62 3.51
C HIS A 113 22.93 9.49 4.54
N GLN A 114 22.65 8.24 4.13
CA GLN A 114 22.88 7.05 4.93
C GLN A 114 22.18 7.04 6.30
N TRP A 115 21.10 7.82 6.44
CA TRP A 115 20.15 7.62 7.55
C TRP A 115 19.65 6.19 7.48
N THR A 116 19.86 5.47 8.56
CA THR A 116 19.68 4.02 8.61
C THR A 116 18.58 3.69 9.58
N TYR A 117 17.57 2.98 9.09
CA TYR A 117 16.48 2.46 9.89
C TYR A 117 16.64 0.96 10.08
N ASP A 118 16.27 0.45 11.25
CA ASP A 118 16.10 -1.00 11.40
C ASP A 118 14.89 -1.50 10.60
N ARG A 119 14.69 -2.82 10.55
CA ARG A 119 13.56 -3.43 9.83
C ARG A 119 12.21 -3.07 10.46
N GLY A 120 12.21 -2.74 11.76
CA GLY A 120 11.06 -2.23 12.50
C GLY A 120 10.72 -0.77 12.19
N GLY A 121 11.52 -0.09 11.36
CA GLY A 121 11.33 1.29 10.92
C GLY A 121 11.89 2.35 11.88
N GLN A 122 12.57 1.96 12.97
CA GLN A 122 13.17 2.92 13.90
C GLN A 122 14.48 3.48 13.34
N LEU A 123 14.71 4.77 13.51
CA LEU A 123 15.97 5.40 13.10
C LEU A 123 17.08 4.98 14.08
N VAL A 124 18.09 4.27 13.58
CA VAL A 124 19.19 3.73 14.40
C VAL A 124 20.53 4.42 14.12
N SER A 125 20.63 5.18 13.03
CA SER A 125 21.81 6.00 12.74
C SER A 125 21.48 7.18 11.83
N CYS A 126 21.96 8.37 12.20
CA CYS A 126 21.82 9.61 11.42
C CYS A 126 23.13 10.41 11.48
N ARG A 127 24.07 10.09 10.59
CA ARG A 127 25.41 10.72 10.57
C ARG A 127 25.32 12.23 10.32
N GLY A 128 26.16 12.99 11.02
CA GLY A 128 26.30 14.44 10.81
C GLY A 128 25.14 15.28 11.35
N MET A 129 24.27 14.68 12.17
CA MET A 129 23.25 15.40 12.93
C MET A 129 23.78 15.78 14.32
N ASP A 130 23.10 16.70 14.98
CA ASP A 130 23.36 17.07 16.36
C ASP A 130 23.14 15.87 17.30
N ASP A 131 23.98 15.75 18.34
CA ASP A 131 23.90 14.67 19.32
C ASP A 131 22.63 14.77 20.18
N ASP A 132 22.06 15.97 20.30
CA ASP A 132 20.81 16.23 21.03
C ASP A 132 19.54 15.92 20.20
N LEU A 133 19.68 15.44 18.96
CA LEU A 133 18.54 15.08 18.12
C LEU A 133 17.79 13.87 18.70
N ASP A 134 16.52 14.08 19.07
CA ASP A 134 15.64 12.98 19.51
C ASP A 134 15.23 12.09 18.33
N THR A 135 16.04 11.07 18.07
CA THR A 135 15.84 10.07 17.02
C THR A 135 14.58 9.22 17.22
N SER A 136 14.02 9.14 18.43
CA SER A 136 12.83 8.32 18.73
C SER A 136 11.57 8.80 18.00
N THR A 137 11.54 10.08 17.62
CA THR A 137 10.43 10.71 16.86
C THR A 137 10.61 10.63 15.33
N LEU A 138 11.77 10.13 14.89
CA LEU A 138 12.21 10.16 13.49
C LEU A 138 12.20 8.80 12.81
N GLY A 139 11.52 7.80 13.38
CA GLY A 139 11.22 6.53 12.72
C GLY A 139 10.34 6.71 11.47
N LEU A 140 10.32 5.70 10.60
CA LEU A 140 9.47 5.71 9.40
C LEU A 140 7.99 5.76 9.78
N HIS A 141 7.19 6.46 8.97
CA HIS A 141 5.73 6.43 9.11
C HIS A 141 5.25 5.01 8.85
N ARG A 142 4.46 4.45 9.78
CA ARG A 142 3.99 3.07 9.76
C ARG A 142 2.61 2.97 9.13
N PHE A 143 2.41 1.92 8.35
CA PHE A 143 1.11 1.48 7.85
C PHE A 143 0.71 0.15 8.48
N ALA A 144 -0.59 -0.14 8.46
CA ALA A 144 -1.10 -1.42 8.91
C ALA A 144 -0.82 -2.49 7.85
N VAL A 145 -0.44 -3.69 8.28
CA VAL A 145 -0.12 -4.83 7.39
C VAL A 145 -0.68 -6.10 7.97
N GLU A 146 -1.29 -6.92 7.11
CA GLU A 146 -1.89 -8.20 7.49
C GLU A 146 -1.52 -9.29 6.48
N GLU A 147 -1.45 -10.52 6.96
CA GLU A 147 -1.07 -11.70 6.19
C GLU A 147 -2.09 -12.81 6.44
N THR A 148 -2.70 -13.36 5.38
CA THR A 148 -3.69 -14.43 5.49
C THR A 148 -3.64 -15.36 4.28
N GLY A 149 -3.59 -16.67 4.53
CA GLY A 149 -3.59 -17.70 3.46
C GLY A 149 -2.49 -17.52 2.41
N GLY A 150 -1.33 -16.97 2.79
CA GLY A 150 -0.22 -16.69 1.88
C GLY A 150 -0.35 -15.40 1.04
N LEU A 151 -1.29 -14.52 1.38
CA LEU A 151 -1.52 -13.23 0.74
C LEU A 151 -1.24 -12.09 1.73
N VAL A 152 -0.57 -11.04 1.26
CA VAL A 152 -0.15 -9.89 2.08
C VAL A 152 -0.91 -8.64 1.66
N PHE A 153 -1.44 -7.90 2.65
CA PHE A 153 -2.22 -6.69 2.46
C PHE A 153 -1.68 -5.55 3.30
N VAL A 154 -1.82 -4.31 2.81
CA VAL A 154 -1.47 -3.08 3.52
C VAL A 154 -2.63 -2.10 3.54
N SER A 155 -2.79 -1.34 4.62
CA SER A 155 -3.71 -0.22 4.70
C SER A 155 -2.96 1.04 5.10
N LEU A 156 -3.12 2.10 4.29
CA LEU A 156 -2.51 3.42 4.50
C LEU A 156 -3.34 4.32 5.42
N ALA A 157 -4.54 3.87 5.79
CA ALA A 157 -5.42 4.61 6.69
C ALA A 157 -4.78 4.77 8.08
N ALA A 158 -4.94 5.95 8.68
CA ALA A 158 -4.53 6.18 10.07
C ALA A 158 -5.28 5.26 11.06
N THR A 159 -6.55 4.96 10.75
CA THR A 159 -7.37 3.98 11.46
C THR A 159 -7.86 2.95 10.43
N PRO A 160 -7.12 1.85 10.21
CA PRO A 160 -7.50 0.85 9.22
C PRO A 160 -8.84 0.21 9.57
N PRO A 161 -9.69 -0.12 8.57
CA PRO A 161 -10.87 -0.93 8.83
C PRO A 161 -10.45 -2.31 9.36
N PRO A 162 -11.30 -2.99 10.16
CA PRO A 162 -11.00 -4.33 10.63
C PRO A 162 -10.71 -5.30 9.47
N PHE A 163 -9.66 -6.11 9.60
CA PHE A 163 -9.26 -7.09 8.59
C PHE A 163 -9.78 -8.51 8.88
N ASP A 164 -10.32 -8.75 10.08
CA ASP A 164 -10.79 -10.05 10.56
C ASP A 164 -11.83 -10.69 9.64
N VAL A 165 -12.81 -9.91 9.16
CA VAL A 165 -13.83 -10.42 8.23
C VAL A 165 -13.19 -10.83 6.90
N ALA A 166 -12.29 -10.02 6.36
CA ALA A 166 -11.57 -10.35 5.13
C ALA A 166 -10.71 -11.61 5.32
N ALA A 167 -9.99 -11.71 6.43
CA ALA A 167 -9.16 -12.87 6.76
C ALA A 167 -9.99 -14.16 6.91
N GLN A 168 -11.17 -14.09 7.53
CA GLN A 168 -12.08 -15.25 7.68
C GLN A 168 -12.61 -15.78 6.35
N HIS A 169 -12.73 -14.94 5.32
CA HIS A 169 -13.17 -15.37 3.99
C HIS A 169 -12.00 -15.75 3.07
N ILE A 170 -10.94 -14.96 3.06
CA ILE A 170 -9.79 -15.13 2.16
C ILE A 170 -8.92 -16.30 2.62
N GLY A 171 -8.58 -16.35 3.91
CA GLY A 171 -7.65 -17.35 4.46
C GLY A 171 -8.07 -18.78 4.14
N PRO A 172 -9.30 -19.22 4.50
CA PRO A 172 -9.76 -20.57 4.21
C PRO A 172 -9.79 -20.93 2.72
N ALA A 173 -10.06 -19.95 1.84
CA ALA A 173 -10.06 -20.17 0.40
C ALA A 173 -8.64 -20.24 -0.19
N ALA A 174 -7.69 -19.46 0.34
CA ALA A 174 -6.33 -19.35 -0.18
C ALA A 174 -5.38 -20.41 0.38
N THR A 175 -5.53 -20.82 1.65
CA THR A 175 -4.65 -21.80 2.31
C THR A 175 -4.50 -23.12 1.53
N PRO A 176 -5.57 -23.76 1.00
CA PRO A 176 -5.43 -24.99 0.22
C PRO A 176 -4.60 -24.85 -1.05
N GLN A 177 -4.45 -23.63 -1.59
CA GLN A 177 -3.62 -23.34 -2.76
C GLN A 177 -2.12 -23.40 -2.44
N GLY A 178 -1.74 -23.39 -1.15
CA GLY A 178 -0.35 -23.54 -0.72
C GLY A 178 0.56 -22.38 -1.08
N LEU A 179 0.02 -21.15 -1.17
CA LEU A 179 0.74 -19.95 -1.61
C LEU A 179 1.99 -19.63 -0.76
N GLU A 180 1.99 -19.98 0.52
CA GLU A 180 3.15 -19.84 1.42
C GLU A 180 4.36 -20.70 1.00
N ARG A 181 4.10 -21.83 0.34
CA ARG A 181 5.12 -22.77 -0.17
C ARG A 181 5.37 -22.61 -1.67
N ALA A 182 4.66 -21.68 -2.31
CA ALA A 182 4.80 -21.41 -3.72
C ALA A 182 6.07 -20.59 -4.02
N ARG A 183 6.24 -20.26 -5.30
CA ARG A 183 7.20 -19.25 -5.77
C ARG A 183 6.53 -18.47 -6.89
N VAL A 184 6.81 -17.17 -6.98
CA VAL A 184 6.41 -16.38 -8.14
C VAL A 184 7.27 -16.80 -9.32
N ALA A 185 6.66 -17.42 -10.33
CA ALA A 185 7.36 -17.87 -11.53
C ALA A 185 7.58 -16.73 -12.53
N ALA A 186 6.64 -15.80 -12.61
CA ALA A 186 6.71 -14.60 -13.44
C ALA A 186 5.78 -13.52 -12.87
N THR A 187 6.15 -12.26 -13.08
CA THR A 187 5.30 -11.09 -12.84
C THR A 187 5.18 -10.33 -14.14
N VAL A 188 3.96 -9.95 -14.51
CA VAL A 188 3.70 -9.12 -15.70
C VAL A 188 3.03 -7.85 -15.22
N ASP A 189 3.71 -6.73 -15.43
CA ASP A 189 3.22 -5.39 -15.13
C ASP A 189 3.12 -4.60 -16.44
N TYR A 190 1.97 -3.98 -16.67
CA TYR A 190 1.71 -3.17 -17.84
C TYR A 190 0.64 -2.12 -17.56
N ARG A 191 0.80 -0.97 -18.23
CA ARG A 191 -0.13 0.15 -18.07
C ARG A 191 -1.36 -0.03 -18.95
N VAL A 192 -2.54 -0.01 -18.34
CA VAL A 192 -3.82 0.12 -19.02
C VAL A 192 -4.23 1.60 -19.04
N ARG A 193 -4.51 2.15 -20.23
CA ARG A 193 -4.99 3.55 -20.38
C ARG A 193 -6.50 3.63 -20.14
N ALA A 194 -6.96 3.26 -18.95
CA ALA A 194 -8.35 3.29 -18.54
C ALA A 194 -8.48 3.67 -17.06
N ASN A 195 -9.68 4.08 -16.65
CA ASN A 195 -9.99 4.25 -15.24
C ASN A 195 -9.96 2.88 -14.52
N TRP A 196 -9.50 2.86 -13.26
CA TRP A 196 -9.44 1.62 -12.47
C TRP A 196 -10.80 0.91 -12.36
N LYS A 197 -11.90 1.67 -12.33
CA LYS A 197 -13.26 1.10 -12.27
C LYS A 197 -13.62 0.32 -13.54
N ILE A 198 -13.16 0.76 -14.71
CA ILE A 198 -13.37 0.03 -15.98
C ILE A 198 -12.61 -1.30 -15.96
N VAL A 199 -11.39 -1.33 -15.41
CA VAL A 199 -10.62 -2.57 -15.26
C VAL A 199 -11.37 -3.56 -14.37
N TRP A 200 -11.97 -3.09 -13.27
CA TRP A 200 -12.80 -3.92 -12.41
C TRP A 200 -14.10 -4.35 -13.06
N GLU A 201 -14.83 -3.45 -13.74
CA GLU A 201 -16.08 -3.78 -14.42
C GLU A 201 -15.85 -4.90 -15.47
N ASN A 202 -14.77 -4.80 -16.26
CA ASN A 202 -14.35 -5.85 -17.19
C ASN A 202 -13.94 -7.15 -16.46
N ASN A 203 -13.31 -7.08 -15.29
CA ASN A 203 -12.91 -8.30 -14.55
C ASN A 203 -14.12 -9.09 -14.03
N ARG A 204 -15.28 -8.46 -13.86
CA ARG A 204 -16.45 -9.02 -13.18
C ARG A 204 -17.49 -9.63 -14.11
N GLU A 205 -17.15 -9.83 -15.38
CA GLU A 205 -18.02 -10.43 -16.38
C GLU A 205 -17.25 -11.44 -17.26
N CYS A 206 -18.01 -12.26 -17.99
CA CYS A 206 -17.53 -13.10 -19.08
C CYS A 206 -18.68 -13.23 -20.10
N PHE A 207 -19.23 -12.08 -20.48
CA PHE A 207 -20.46 -11.96 -21.28
C PHE A 207 -20.28 -12.44 -22.72
#